data_AF-A0A7Y3K986-F1
#
_entry.id   AF-A0A7Y3K986-F1
#
_cell.length_a   1.000
_cell.length_b   1.000
_cell.length_c   1.000
_cell.angle_alpha   90.00
_cell.angle_beta   90.00
_cell.angle_gamma   90.00
#
_symmetry.space_group_name_H-M   'P 1'
#
loop_
_entity.id
_entity.type
_entity.pdbx_description
1 polymer ?
#
loop_
_entity_poly.entity_id
_entity_poly.type
_entity_poly.pdbx_seq_one_letter_code
_entity_poly.pdbx_strand_id
1 'polypeptide(L)'
;MNFRNIKTIRTIVLASLATAGLALTAGCSNNGHANKPAAKKAAKPAAIRPLAIKDPAKNETGAQIWSQNCMRCHQLRSPSQYTPAQWGVIVQYMRLKAGLTGEQARKVLAFLKSASAH
;
A
#
# COMPACT_ATOMS: atom_id res chain seq x y z
N MET A 1 -4.86 -8.10 45.30
CA MET A 1 -5.18 -6.69 45.65
C MET A 1 -3.91 -5.86 45.41
N ASN A 2 -3.85 -4.72 44.72
CA ASN A 2 -4.83 -3.67 44.44
C ASN A 2 -4.44 -2.93 43.14
N PHE A 3 -5.30 -2.97 42.12
CA PHE A 3 -5.27 -2.05 40.97
C PHE A 3 -6.29 -0.93 41.25
N ARG A 4 -5.82 0.16 41.85
CA ARG A 4 -6.62 1.38 42.09
C ARG A 4 -5.83 2.57 41.54
N ASN A 5 -6.02 2.90 40.27
CA ASN A 5 -5.95 4.27 39.71
C ASN A 5 -5.84 4.28 38.17
N ILE A 6 -6.92 3.96 37.44
CA ILE A 6 -6.96 4.10 35.97
C ILE A 6 -8.15 4.92 35.44
N LYS A 7 -8.97 5.51 36.32
CA LYS A 7 -10.27 6.12 35.92
C LYS A 7 -10.36 7.65 35.93
N THR A 8 -9.30 8.40 36.19
CA THR A 8 -9.44 9.83 36.53
C THR A 8 -8.88 10.84 35.50
N ILE A 9 -8.49 10.43 34.28
CA ILE A 9 -7.95 11.34 33.24
C ILE A 9 -8.87 11.40 32.01
N ARG A 10 -10.19 11.59 32.20
CA ARG A 10 -11.14 11.73 31.07
C ARG A 10 -11.98 13.01 31.10
N THR A 11 -11.70 13.98 31.95
CA THR A 11 -12.61 15.13 32.11
C THR A 11 -11.86 16.42 32.37
N ILE A 12 -11.35 17.06 31.32
CA ILE A 12 -11.09 18.51 31.30
C ILE A 12 -11.53 19.07 29.93
N VAL A 13 -12.73 19.69 29.96
CA VAL A 13 -13.12 20.98 29.32
C VAL A 13 -13.14 21.01 27.77
N LEU A 14 -14.32 20.95 27.12
CA LEU A 14 -15.20 22.07 26.70
C LEU A 14 -14.45 23.15 25.89
N ALA A 15 -14.90 23.78 24.81
CA ALA A 15 -16.02 23.72 23.87
C ALA A 15 -15.77 24.95 22.97
N SER A 16 -15.93 24.89 21.64
CA SER A 16 -16.22 26.08 20.81
C SER A 16 -16.76 25.66 19.44
N LEU A 17 -17.93 26.22 19.15
CA LEU A 17 -18.83 26.04 18.00
C LEU A 17 -18.37 26.85 16.78
N ALA A 18 -18.74 26.39 15.57
CA ALA A 18 -19.28 27.20 14.46
C ALA A 18 -19.74 26.25 13.33
N THR A 19 -21.04 25.95 13.21
CA THR A 19 -21.98 26.47 12.18
C THR A 19 -21.57 26.11 10.74
N ALA A 20 -22.20 25.13 10.08
CA ALA A 20 -23.52 25.14 9.41
C ALA A 20 -23.50 25.73 7.98
N GLY A 21 -24.06 24.97 7.02
CA GLY A 21 -24.55 25.44 5.71
C GLY A 21 -23.83 24.83 4.49
N LEU A 22 -24.45 23.90 3.75
CA LEU A 22 -25.24 24.11 2.51
C LEU A 22 -24.32 24.43 1.30
N ALA A 23 -24.26 23.71 0.18
CA ALA A 23 -25.29 23.04 -0.58
C ALA A 23 -24.72 21.95 -1.51
N LEU A 24 -25.54 20.96 -1.84
CA LEU A 24 -25.33 20.03 -2.95
C LEU A 24 -25.38 20.79 -4.28
N THR A 25 -24.34 20.69 -5.11
CA THR A 25 -24.49 20.85 -6.56
C THR A 25 -24.42 19.47 -7.21
N ALA A 26 -25.60 18.86 -7.34
CA ALA A 26 -25.82 17.82 -8.33
C ALA A 26 -25.81 18.49 -9.71
N GLY A 27 -24.66 18.47 -10.38
CA GLY A 27 -24.51 18.87 -11.77
C GLY A 27 -24.22 17.67 -12.65
N CYS A 28 -25.26 17.13 -13.29
CA CYS A 28 -25.09 16.20 -14.40
C CYS A 28 -24.61 16.97 -15.64
N SER A 29 -23.47 16.60 -16.19
CA SER A 29 -23.18 16.80 -17.61
C SER A 29 -22.39 15.61 -18.11
N ASN A 30 -23.14 14.58 -18.48
CA ASN A 30 -22.63 13.48 -19.28
C ASN A 30 -22.54 13.98 -20.73
N ASN A 31 -21.43 14.64 -21.08
CA ASN A 31 -21.09 14.84 -22.48
C ASN A 31 -20.73 13.47 -23.05
N GLY A 32 -21.75 12.78 -23.55
CA GLY A 32 -21.61 11.65 -24.44
C GLY A 32 -20.85 12.09 -25.68
N HIS A 33 -19.53 12.00 -25.63
CA HIS A 33 -18.68 12.08 -26.81
C HIS A 33 -18.94 10.82 -27.62
N ALA A 34 -19.91 10.90 -28.52
CA ALA A 34 -20.01 10.01 -29.66
C ALA A 34 -18.76 10.23 -30.52
N ASN A 35 -17.67 9.52 -30.18
CA ASN A 35 -16.52 9.42 -31.06
C ASN A 35 -16.91 8.53 -32.24
N LYS A 36 -17.29 9.18 -33.34
CA LYS A 36 -17.25 8.57 -34.68
C LYS A 36 -15.81 8.08 -34.91
N PRO A 37 -15.55 6.79 -35.14
CA PRO A 37 -14.20 6.35 -35.43
C PRO A 37 -13.82 6.85 -36.83
N ALA A 38 -13.15 8.00 -36.89
CA ALA A 38 -12.38 8.37 -38.06
C ALA A 38 -11.20 7.40 -38.14
N ALA A 39 -11.22 6.53 -39.14
CA ALA A 39 -10.12 5.64 -39.46
C ALA A 39 -8.84 6.47 -39.70
N LYS A 40 -7.98 6.55 -38.69
CA LYS A 40 -6.62 7.09 -38.86
C LYS A 40 -5.78 6.02 -39.52
N LYS A 41 -5.23 6.35 -40.69
CA LYS A 41 -4.14 5.59 -41.34
C LYS A 41 -3.09 5.20 -40.31
N ALA A 42 -2.66 3.93 -40.36
CA ALA A 42 -1.66 3.37 -39.47
C ALA A 42 -0.39 4.24 -39.45
N ALA A 43 -0.09 4.79 -38.28
CA ALA A 43 1.19 5.43 -38.01
C ALA A 43 2.24 4.36 -37.72
N LYS A 44 3.46 4.58 -38.23
CA LYS A 44 4.67 3.78 -38.02
C LYS A 44 4.88 3.47 -36.51
N PRO A 45 5.33 2.25 -36.13
CA PRO A 45 5.51 1.92 -34.72
C PRO A 45 6.51 2.87 -34.07
N ALA A 46 6.02 3.69 -33.12
CA ALA A 46 6.88 4.45 -32.25
C ALA A 46 7.64 3.47 -31.36
N ALA A 47 8.97 3.51 -31.42
CA ALA A 47 9.80 2.75 -30.51
C ALA A 47 9.43 3.09 -29.06
N ILE A 48 9.11 2.07 -28.27
CA ILE A 48 8.75 2.21 -26.86
C ILE A 48 10.01 2.67 -26.12
N ARG A 49 10.15 3.97 -25.89
CA ARG A 49 11.12 4.50 -24.93
C ARG A 49 10.67 4.06 -23.54
N PRO A 50 11.53 3.41 -22.73
CA PRO A 50 11.19 3.11 -21.35
C PRO A 50 10.85 4.42 -20.64
N LEU A 51 9.63 4.49 -20.11
CA LEU A 51 9.29 5.52 -19.15
C LEU A 51 10.25 5.34 -17.98
N ALA A 52 11.03 6.37 -17.67
CA ALA A 52 11.84 6.40 -16.46
C ALA A 52 10.88 6.48 -15.26
N ILE A 53 10.35 5.32 -14.85
CA ILE A 53 9.61 5.19 -13.61
C ILE A 53 10.65 5.34 -12.50
N LYS A 54 10.59 6.43 -11.74
CA LYS A 54 11.30 6.51 -10.46
C LYS A 54 10.79 5.34 -9.63
N ASP A 55 11.63 4.33 -9.43
CA ASP A 55 11.26 3.15 -8.63
C ASP A 55 11.41 3.52 -7.15
N PRO A 56 10.31 3.82 -6.42
CA PRO A 56 10.40 4.13 -5.00
C PRO A 56 11.03 2.98 -4.20
N ALA A 57 10.98 1.75 -4.73
CA ALA A 57 11.60 0.59 -4.11
C ALA A 57 13.10 0.73 -3.89
N LYS A 58 13.80 1.59 -4.64
CA LYS A 58 15.24 1.82 -4.48
C LYS A 58 15.59 2.26 -3.05
N ASN A 59 14.78 3.17 -2.49
CA ASN A 59 15.08 3.83 -1.23
C ASN A 59 14.37 3.18 -0.03
N GLU A 60 13.36 2.35 -0.26
CA GLU A 60 12.64 1.67 0.81
C GLU A 60 13.44 0.49 1.39
N THR A 61 13.34 0.32 2.71
CA THR A 61 13.87 -0.84 3.44
C THR A 61 12.92 -2.04 3.35
N GLY A 62 13.42 -3.25 3.63
CA GLY A 62 12.59 -4.46 3.67
C GLY A 62 11.44 -4.38 4.68
N ALA A 63 11.69 -3.77 5.84
CA ALA A 63 10.68 -3.57 6.88
C ALA A 63 9.56 -2.62 6.43
N GLN A 64 9.91 -1.52 5.74
CA GLN A 64 8.93 -0.58 5.18
C GLN A 64 8.09 -1.24 4.09
N ILE A 65 8.72 -1.96 3.15
CA ILE A 65 7.98 -2.66 2.09
C ILE A 65 7.02 -3.67 2.72
N TRP A 66 7.49 -4.43 3.71
CA TRP A 66 6.67 -5.43 4.40
C TRP A 66 5.46 -4.81 5.13
N SER A 67 5.65 -3.74 5.90
CA SER A 67 4.55 -3.07 6.62
C SER A 67 3.54 -2.41 5.69
N GLN A 68 3.99 -1.85 4.57
CA GLN A 68 3.12 -1.15 3.62
C GLN A 68 2.37 -2.09 2.66
N ASN A 69 2.97 -3.24 2.30
CA ASN A 69 2.43 -4.09 1.24
C ASN A 69 1.76 -5.37 1.76
N CYS A 70 2.27 -5.98 2.84
CA CYS A 70 1.87 -7.34 3.20
C CYS A 70 0.56 -7.44 4.00
N MET A 71 0.04 -6.32 4.50
CA MET A 71 -1.26 -6.27 5.19
C MET A 71 -2.45 -5.93 4.27
N ARG A 72 -2.21 -5.80 2.97
CA ARG A 72 -3.24 -5.38 1.99
C ARG A 72 -4.29 -6.46 1.71
N CYS A 73 -3.94 -7.73 1.89
CA CYS A 73 -4.80 -8.87 1.51
C CYS A 73 -5.13 -9.81 2.67
N HIS A 74 -4.31 -9.82 3.71
CA HIS A 74 -4.53 -10.64 4.90
C HIS A 74 -3.81 -10.00 6.09
N GLN A 75 -4.09 -10.49 7.29
CA GLN A 75 -3.37 -10.05 8.48
C GLN A 75 -1.86 -10.23 8.31
N LEU A 76 -1.11 -9.24 8.78
CA LEU A 76 0.35 -9.28 8.76
C LEU A 76 0.85 -10.42 9.65
N ARG A 77 1.61 -11.35 9.07
CA ARG A 77 2.16 -12.52 9.76
C ARG A 77 3.40 -12.13 10.55
N SER A 78 3.52 -12.50 11.83
CA SER A 78 4.72 -12.17 12.61
C SER A 78 5.98 -12.73 11.94
N PRO A 79 7.12 -11.98 11.87
CA PRO A 79 8.37 -12.51 11.33
C PRO A 79 8.85 -13.79 12.03
N SER A 80 8.59 -13.94 13.33
CA SER A 80 8.92 -15.14 14.12
C SER A 80 8.04 -16.36 13.82
N GLN A 81 6.99 -16.21 13.01
CA GLN A 81 5.99 -17.26 12.79
C GLN A 81 6.49 -18.40 11.88
N TYR A 82 7.53 -18.15 11.07
CA TYR A 82 8.12 -19.12 10.15
C TYR A 82 9.65 -19.07 10.21
N THR A 83 10.29 -20.19 9.90
CA THR A 83 11.75 -20.28 9.80
C THR A 83 12.30 -19.48 8.61
N PRO A 84 13.60 -19.12 8.62
CA PRO A 84 14.23 -18.44 7.48
C PRO A 84 14.04 -19.16 6.13
N ALA A 85 14.02 -20.50 6.14
CA ALA A 85 13.82 -21.31 4.93
C ALA A 85 12.36 -21.21 4.42
N GLN A 86 11.38 -21.32 5.33
CA GLN A 86 9.96 -21.17 5.01
C GLN A 86 9.66 -19.78 4.45
N TRP A 87 10.25 -18.72 5.03
CA TRP A 87 10.12 -17.38 4.49
C TRP A 87 10.63 -17.24 3.05
N GLY A 88 11.66 -18.00 2.66
CA GLY A 88 12.12 -18.05 1.27
C GLY A 88 11.03 -18.46 0.29
N VAL A 89 10.28 -19.50 0.62
CA VAL A 89 9.16 -19.99 -0.20
C VAL A 89 7.98 -19.01 -0.16
N ILE A 90 7.62 -18.52 1.03
CA ILE A 90 6.49 -17.61 1.22
C ILE A 90 6.69 -16.30 0.46
N VAL A 91 7.87 -15.67 0.57
CA VAL A 91 8.15 -14.40 -0.10
C VAL A 91 8.20 -14.60 -1.61
N GLN A 92 8.70 -15.74 -2.10
CA GLN A 92 8.68 -16.04 -3.53
C GLN A 92 7.24 -16.13 -4.08
N TYR A 93 6.33 -16.77 -3.34
CA TYR A 93 4.91 -16.79 -3.69
C TYR A 93 4.27 -15.39 -3.58
N MET A 94 4.56 -14.67 -2.49
CA MET A 94 4.02 -13.32 -2.25
C MET A 94 4.55 -12.28 -3.23
N ARG A 95 5.73 -12.47 -3.82
CA ARG A 95 6.21 -11.59 -4.89
C ARG A 95 5.19 -11.48 -6.02
N LEU A 96 4.64 -12.61 -6.45
CA LEU A 96 3.63 -12.65 -7.52
C LEU A 96 2.28 -12.12 -7.04
N LYS A 97 1.87 -12.48 -5.81
CA LYS A 97 0.56 -12.10 -5.27
C LYS A 97 0.44 -10.63 -4.88
N ALA A 98 1.51 -10.05 -4.32
CA ALA A 98 1.56 -8.66 -3.89
C ALA A 98 2.12 -7.70 -4.97
N GLY A 99 2.53 -8.23 -6.13
CA GLY A 99 3.05 -7.42 -7.24
C GLY A 99 4.42 -6.80 -6.94
N LEU A 100 5.26 -7.47 -6.15
CA LEU A 100 6.57 -6.94 -5.77
C LEU A 100 7.57 -7.08 -6.93
N THR A 101 8.42 -6.08 -7.10
CA THR A 101 9.61 -6.21 -7.93
C THR A 101 10.57 -7.24 -7.32
N GLY A 102 11.55 -7.71 -8.10
CA GLY A 102 12.54 -8.63 -7.57
C GLY A 102 13.43 -8.02 -6.49
N GLU A 103 13.69 -6.72 -6.58
CA GLU A 103 14.44 -5.99 -5.57
C GLU A 103 13.64 -5.90 -4.27
N GLN A 104 12.36 -5.53 -4.34
CA GLN A 104 11.46 -5.46 -3.18
C GLN A 104 11.35 -6.81 -2.47
N ALA A 105 11.12 -7.90 -3.22
CA ALA A 105 10.99 -9.23 -2.65
C ALA A 105 12.27 -9.67 -1.90
N ARG A 106 13.46 -9.37 -2.45
CA ARG A 106 14.73 -9.68 -1.77
C ARG A 106 14.91 -8.87 -0.48
N LYS A 107 14.57 -7.57 -0.50
CA LYS A 107 14.63 -6.71 0.69
C LYS A 107 13.69 -7.22 1.79
N VAL A 108 12.45 -7.56 1.44
CA VAL A 108 11.48 -8.15 2.39
C VAL A 108 11.99 -9.48 2.93
N LEU A 109 12.52 -10.36 2.07
CA LEU A 109 13.05 -11.66 2.50
C LEU A 109 14.23 -11.49 3.47
N ALA A 110 15.15 -10.56 3.20
CA ALA A 110 16.28 -10.29 4.07
C ALA A 110 15.82 -9.82 5.46
N PHE A 111 14.86 -8.88 5.49
CA PHE A 111 14.24 -8.44 6.74
C PHE A 111 13.61 -9.60 7.51
N LEU A 112 12.73 -10.39 6.86
CA LEU A 112 12.04 -11.50 7.51
C LEU A 112 12.99 -12.56 8.06
N LYS A 113 14.05 -12.92 7.30
CA LYS A 113 15.07 -13.87 7.78
C LYS A 113 15.83 -13.35 8.99
N SER A 114 16.17 -12.05 9.03
CA SER A 114 16.85 -11.45 10.20
C SER A 114 15.95 -11.41 11.44
N ALA A 115 14.64 -11.22 11.24
CA ALA A 115 13.66 -11.11 12.32
C ALA A 115 13.04 -12.45 12.73
N SER A 116 13.37 -13.54 12.03
CA SER A 116 12.87 -14.90 12.30
C SER A 116 13.93 -15.83 12.90
N ALA A 117 15.10 -15.32 13.27
CA ALA A 117 16.20 -16.11 13.82
C ALA A 117 15.92 -16.46 15.29
N HIS A 118 15.29 -17.62 15.51
CA HIS A 118 15.21 -18.33 16.78
C HIS A 118 15.54 -19.81 16.55
#